data_AF-A0A368G7F4-F1
#
_entry.id   AF-A0A368G7F4-F1
#
_cell.length_a   1.000
_cell.length_b   1.000
_cell.length_c   1.000
_cell.angle_alpha   90.00
_cell.angle_beta   90.00
_cell.angle_gamma   90.00
#
_symmetry.space_group_name_H-M   'P 1'
#
loop_
_entity.id
_entity.type
_entity.pdbx_description
1 polymer ?
#
loop_
_entity_poly.entity_id
_entity_poly.type
_entity_poly.pdbx_seq_one_letter_code
_entity_poly.pdbx_strand_id
1 'polypeptide(L)'
;MLFTGTAAKPKRDEKKEKKTDRDEKYDIQESVFVRWGNSLQANEPLKDFRDLSDLKYISSIASIATGATLVSRPELHTSLDL
;
A
#
# COMPACT_ATOMS: atom_id res chain seq x y z
N MET A 1 -24.38 -8.85 -55.60
CA MET A 1 -25.09 -8.02 -54.60
C MET A 1 -26.18 -8.84 -53.94
N LEU A 2 -26.13 -8.99 -52.62
CA LEU A 2 -27.11 -9.55 -51.66
C LEU A 2 -26.28 -9.71 -50.35
N PHE A 3 -26.51 -9.09 -49.19
CA PHE A 3 -27.72 -9.05 -48.37
C PHE A 3 -27.72 -7.81 -47.45
N THR A 4 -28.91 -7.26 -47.22
CA THR A 4 -29.24 -6.32 -46.13
C THR A 4 -29.40 -7.10 -44.82
N GLY A 5 -28.92 -6.55 -43.70
CA GLY A 5 -29.13 -7.20 -42.39
C GLY A 5 -28.55 -6.44 -41.20
N THR A 6 -29.42 -5.66 -40.55
CA THR A 6 -29.49 -5.34 -39.12
C THR A 6 -28.35 -4.54 -38.46
N ALA A 7 -28.67 -3.27 -38.17
CA ALA A 7 -28.00 -2.42 -37.19
C ALA A 7 -27.88 -3.15 -35.83
N ALA A 8 -26.66 -3.51 -35.46
CA ALA A 8 -26.35 -3.94 -34.11
C ALA A 8 -26.47 -2.73 -33.18
N LYS A 9 -27.37 -2.84 -32.20
CA LYS A 9 -27.54 -1.87 -31.10
C LYS A 9 -26.17 -1.57 -30.46
N PRO A 10 -25.83 -0.30 -30.16
CA PRO A 10 -24.63 -0.01 -29.38
C PRO A 10 -24.76 -0.71 -28.03
N LYS A 11 -23.83 -1.61 -27.74
CA LYS A 11 -23.69 -2.22 -26.41
C LYS A 11 -23.46 -1.08 -25.44
N ARG A 12 -24.50 -0.81 -24.64
CA ARG A 12 -24.51 -0.13 -23.35
C ARG A 12 -23.09 0.01 -22.81
N ASP A 13 -22.56 1.22 -22.88
CA ASP A 13 -21.39 1.61 -22.10
C ASP A 13 -21.71 1.28 -20.64
N GLU A 14 -21.14 0.19 -20.14
CA GLU A 14 -20.91 0.06 -18.72
C GLU A 14 -20.05 1.26 -18.36
N LYS A 15 -20.71 2.24 -17.74
CA LYS A 15 -20.10 3.40 -17.11
C LYS A 15 -19.16 2.86 -16.04
N LYS A 16 -17.98 2.41 -16.45
CA LYS A 16 -16.81 2.19 -15.61
C LYS A 16 -16.64 3.54 -14.95
N GLU A 17 -17.02 3.65 -13.67
CA GLU A 17 -16.70 4.81 -12.88
C GLU A 17 -15.20 5.03 -13.06
N LYS A 18 -14.84 6.12 -13.74
CA LYS A 18 -13.45 6.54 -13.83
C LYS A 18 -13.04 6.82 -12.40
N LYS A 19 -12.30 5.89 -11.80
CA LYS A 19 -11.42 6.24 -10.68
C LYS A 19 -10.69 7.51 -11.09
N THR A 20 -10.63 8.48 -10.19
CA THR A 20 -10.00 9.76 -10.56
C THR A 20 -8.52 9.50 -10.81
N ASP A 21 -7.87 10.28 -11.68
CA ASP A 21 -6.39 10.19 -11.88
C ASP A 21 -5.62 10.29 -10.55
N ARG A 22 -6.23 10.91 -9.54
CA ARG A 22 -5.69 10.99 -8.18
C ARG A 22 -5.69 9.63 -7.49
N ASP A 23 -6.76 8.86 -7.58
CA ASP A 23 -6.88 7.55 -6.95
C ASP A 23 -5.92 6.55 -7.59
N GLU A 24 -5.77 6.57 -8.91
CA GLU A 24 -4.82 5.71 -9.62
C GLU A 24 -3.36 6.02 -9.22
N LYS A 25 -3.03 7.28 -8.96
CA LYS A 25 -1.70 7.67 -8.45
C LYS A 25 -1.43 7.09 -7.06
N TYR A 26 -2.42 7.06 -6.18
CA TYR A 26 -2.27 6.47 -4.86
C TYR A 26 -2.10 4.94 -4.95
N ASP A 27 -2.88 4.27 -5.80
CA ASP A 27 -2.73 2.82 -6.04
C ASP A 27 -1.30 2.47 -6.52
N ILE A 28 -0.71 3.30 -7.39
CA ILE A 28 0.68 3.14 -7.85
C ILE A 28 1.67 3.36 -6.71
N GLN A 29 1.51 4.43 -5.92
CA GLN A 29 2.41 4.74 -4.80
C GLN A 29 2.43 3.61 -3.77
N GLU A 30 1.25 3.13 -3.36
CA GLU A 30 1.12 2.03 -2.42
C GLU A 30 1.85 0.78 -2.93
N SER A 31 1.63 0.41 -4.20
CA SER A 31 2.33 -0.73 -4.80
C SER A 31 3.86 -0.55 -4.83
N VAL A 32 4.37 0.67 -5.04
CA VAL A 32 5.81 0.93 -5.06
C VAL A 32 6.39 0.81 -3.66
N PHE A 33 5.73 1.40 -2.65
CA PHE A 33 6.21 1.36 -1.27
C PHE A 33 6.22 -0.06 -0.69
N VAL A 34 5.22 -0.89 -0.99
CA VAL A 34 5.20 -2.30 -0.54
C VAL A 34 6.35 -3.09 -1.17
N ARG A 35 6.59 -2.94 -2.48
CA ARG A 35 7.73 -3.63 -3.13
C ARG A 35 9.08 -3.18 -2.58
N TRP A 36 9.22 -1.88 -2.35
CA TRP A 36 10.43 -1.33 -1.74
C TRP A 36 10.64 -1.85 -0.31
N GLY A 37 9.62 -1.82 0.55
CA GLY A 37 9.71 -2.35 1.91
C GLY A 37 10.03 -3.84 1.92
N ASN A 38 9.43 -4.63 1.03
CA ASN A 38 9.73 -6.06 0.89
C ASN A 38 11.15 -6.34 0.38
N SER A 39 11.77 -5.41 -0.35
CA SER A 39 13.18 -5.53 -0.74
C SER A 39 14.14 -5.41 0.45
N LEU A 40 13.68 -4.79 1.55
CA LEU A 40 14.44 -4.64 2.80
C LEU A 40 14.11 -5.77 3.80
N GLN A 41 12.90 -6.32 3.74
CA GLN A 41 12.39 -7.31 4.69
C GLN A 41 12.42 -8.73 4.11
N ALA A 42 13.55 -9.42 4.25
CA ALA A 42 13.74 -10.76 3.69
C ALA A 42 12.89 -11.86 4.36
N ASN A 43 12.71 -11.77 5.67
CA ASN A 43 12.08 -12.85 6.46
C ASN A 43 10.60 -12.64 6.72
N GLU A 44 10.11 -11.39 6.63
CA GLU A 44 8.74 -11.07 6.97
C GLU A 44 8.19 -9.98 6.03
N PRO A 45 7.65 -10.37 4.87
CA PRO A 45 7.15 -9.41 3.90
C PRO A 45 5.86 -8.71 4.38
N LEU A 46 5.75 -7.43 4.03
CA LEU A 46 4.54 -6.63 4.10
C LEU A 46 3.46 -7.24 3.20
N LYS A 47 2.24 -7.35 3.73
CA LYS A 47 1.04 -7.82 3.03
C LYS A 47 0.38 -6.68 2.26
N ASP A 48 0.28 -5.51 2.89
CA ASP A 48 -0.30 -4.32 2.27
C ASP A 48 0.36 -3.02 2.78
N PHE A 49 -0.08 -1.89 2.24
CA PHE A 49 0.48 -0.58 2.56
C PHE A 49 0.35 -0.20 4.05
N ARG A 50 -0.66 -0.71 4.76
CA ARG A 50 -0.89 -0.38 6.18
C ARG A 50 0.17 -1.00 7.07
N ASP A 51 0.77 -2.12 6.67
CA ASP A 51 1.87 -2.73 7.42
C ASP A 51 3.06 -1.76 7.55
N LEU A 52 3.28 -0.85 6.59
CA LEU A 52 4.34 0.17 6.71
C LEU A 52 4.16 1.11 7.90
N SER A 53 2.94 1.23 8.43
CA SER A 53 2.64 2.07 9.59
C SER A 53 2.77 1.34 10.92
N ASP A 54 2.92 0.02 10.93
CA ASP A 54 3.18 -0.74 12.16
C ASP A 54 4.61 -0.48 12.64
N LEU A 55 4.75 -0.25 13.95
CA LEU A 55 6.02 -0.10 14.65
C LEU A 55 6.99 -1.22 14.29
N LYS A 56 6.51 -2.45 14.21
CA LYS A 56 7.33 -3.62 13.85
C LYS A 56 8.09 -3.42 12.54
N TYR A 57 7.39 -2.98 11.50
CA TYR A 57 7.96 -2.85 10.17
C TYR A 57 8.75 -1.54 10.03
N ILE A 58 8.23 -0.44 10.55
CA ILE A 58 8.88 0.86 10.42
C ILE A 58 10.15 0.97 11.26
N SER A 59 10.21 0.37 12.45
CA SER A 59 11.43 0.34 13.26
C SER A 59 12.54 -0.47 12.58
N SER A 60 12.19 -1.58 11.93
CA SER A 60 13.15 -2.38 11.14
C SER A 60 13.69 -1.57 9.96
N ILE A 61 12.80 -0.97 9.16
CA ILE A 61 13.17 -0.13 8.00
C ILE A 61 14.04 1.06 8.44
N ALA A 62 13.65 1.76 9.50
CA ALA A 62 14.40 2.91 10.00
C ALA A 62 15.76 2.50 10.58
N SER A 63 15.88 1.32 11.20
CA SER A 63 17.17 0.79 11.65
C SER A 63 18.10 0.50 10.48
N ILE A 64 17.59 -0.05 9.37
CA ILE A 64 18.36 -0.28 8.14
C ILE A 64 18.79 1.07 7.52
N ALA A 65 17.87 2.03 7.42
CA ALA A 65 18.13 3.31 6.76
C ALA A 65 19.14 4.18 7.53
N THR A 66 19.13 4.12 8.87
CA THR A 66 19.97 4.97 9.73
C THR A 66 21.24 4.27 10.20
N GLY A 67 21.29 2.93 10.13
CA GLY A 67 22.34 2.13 10.76
C GLY A 67 22.28 2.12 12.29
N ALA A 68 21.26 2.72 12.91
CA ALA A 68 21.08 2.76 14.35
C ALA A 68 20.07 1.70 14.81
N THR A 69 20.34 1.05 15.95
CA THR A 69 19.35 0.16 16.58
C THR A 69 18.30 1.02 17.29
N LEU A 70 17.09 1.08 16.73
CA LEU A 70 15.98 1.80 17.35
C LEU A 70 15.30 0.89 18.39
N VAL A 71 15.59 1.14 19.67
CA VAL A 71 14.87 0.51 20.77
C VAL A 71 13.70 1.41 21.14
N SER A 72 12.46 0.95 20.94
CA SER A 72 11.30 1.63 21.51
C SER A 72 11.40 1.51 23.03
N ARG A 73 11.55 2.65 23.71
CA ARG A 73 11.56 2.66 25.18
C ARG A 73 10.15 2.26 25.63
N PRO A 74 9.97 1.17 26.41
CA PRO A 74 8.68 0.92 27.03
C PRO A 74 8.41 2.08 27.99
N GLU A 75 7.25 2.73 27.82
CA GLU A 75 6.73 3.76 28.72
C GLU A 75 6.86 3.25 30.16
N LEU A 76 7.82 3.80 30.91
CA LEU A 76 7.90 3.57 32.35
C LEU A 76 6.69 4.26 32.95
N HIS A 77 5.60 3.50 33.12
CA HIS A 77 4.53 3.84 34.04
C HIS A 77 5.16 3.99 35.41
N THR A 78 5.54 5.23 35.72
CA THR A 78 6.10 5.59 37.01
C THR A 78 4.90 5.60 37.94
N SER A 79 4.55 4.45 38.51
CA SER A 79 3.71 4.41 39.70
C SER A 79 4.56 5.06 40.79
N LEU A 80 4.32 6.36 41.01
CA LEU A 80 4.74 7.03 42.23
C LEU A 80 3.88 6.45 43.36
N ASP A 81 4.28 5.29 43.85
CA ASP A 81 3.92 4.84 45.18
C ASP A 81 4.90 5.50 46.16
N LEU A 82 4.58 6.74 46.58
CA LEU A 82 5.03 7.36 47.83
C LEU A 82 4.06 8.48 48.23
#